data_AF-A0A7C2XUC0-F1
#
_entry.id   AF-A0A7C2XUC0-F1
#
_cell.length_a   1.000
_cell.length_b   1.000
_cell.length_c   1.000
_cell.angle_alpha   90.00
_cell.angle_beta   90.00
_cell.angle_gamma   90.00
#
_symmetry.space_group_name_H-M   'P 1'
#
loop_
_entity.id
_entity.type
_entity.pdbx_description
1 polymer ?
#
loop_
_entity_poly.entity_id
_entity_poly.type
_entity_poly.pdbx_seq_one_letter_code
_entity_poly.pdbx_strand_id
1 'polypeptide(L)'
;MLASPWEWRWPDGGCSPGLVGGISALNPGAMTEAITSIPLADYFQPLERGRNPESIYVGVMLLILAAGTMLVRRGGNPITIALTLTGLLGVSITLDGINQLFNQLPMHHLLWPLRFLGVASFMLLLALLWRVQGWRHAYPLFVLPALLLLGLDNAGSLQLVHLREPRQNIIGASHSLARSTGWRVATLDLSRWGSTPTYLFSSLGGREQVFGWAYQGASTARTVAALNEAIEMGDINYLIDRLDLLGVDDVAIHPDLPNGKAIAQSLAAGGFQQTYSSAELSLYHRDGGPRALAVDRTAIGIGNGAQNLAYLFPQIILGTSAKIDEYDLRDLTKYRLLVLSGFTWRDREKAEDLVKEVMAAGVRVVIDLTGVQEDPVARIPRFLGVWGERIILAKESIRISGSNKTYALRPFEGEDELWYTITPQNLSGETLSMNYLGEETSVLGYIEQQGYKAWFLGLNLPYLARLNHDPTAIDLLAEVLQLEPGRRQDYRSIPLTDYQADQDGYRFEYQMDAPETLLVPLAYHDGAYVTIDGLEGRLQSFEHLVAFEAPAGEHTVEVRLAPSRYHMSGWGICGLSLAILLFSHVRRKR
;
A
#
# COMPACT_ATOMS: atom_id res chain seq x y z
N MET A 1 -13.64 19.93 7.33
CA MET A 1 -13.96 18.92 6.28
C MET A 1 -15.42 18.41 6.35
N LEU A 2 -16.17 18.45 5.25
CA LEU A 2 -17.55 17.93 5.15
C LEU A 2 -17.56 16.40 5.30
N ALA A 3 -18.07 15.90 6.42
CA ALA A 3 -18.36 14.49 6.64
C ALA A 3 -19.40 14.00 5.62
N SER A 4 -19.09 12.96 4.85
CA SER A 4 -20.10 12.27 4.05
C SER A 4 -21.01 11.45 4.99
N PRO A 5 -22.33 11.73 5.08
CA PRO A 5 -23.21 11.09 6.08
C PRO A 5 -23.67 9.65 5.77
N TRP A 6 -22.97 8.90 4.91
CA TRP A 6 -23.51 7.66 4.34
C TRP A 6 -22.53 6.48 4.32
N GLU A 7 -22.01 6.09 5.49
CA GLU A 7 -21.42 4.75 5.64
C GLU A 7 -22.52 3.72 5.87
N TRP A 8 -23.05 3.18 4.78
CA TRP A 8 -23.87 1.97 4.82
C TRP A 8 -22.97 0.77 5.17
N ARG A 9 -23.14 0.23 6.38
CA ARG A 9 -22.62 -1.08 6.78
C ARG A 9 -23.29 -2.16 5.93
N TRP A 10 -22.51 -2.89 5.14
CA TRP A 10 -22.93 -4.15 4.54
C TRP A 10 -22.33 -5.33 5.31
N PRO A 11 -23.05 -6.46 5.48
CA PRO A 11 -22.47 -7.68 6.03
C PRO A 11 -21.35 -8.19 5.11
N ASP A 12 -20.35 -8.89 5.66
CA ASP A 12 -19.18 -9.50 5.00
C ASP A 12 -19.53 -10.63 3.98
N GLY A 13 -20.60 -10.48 3.21
CA GLY A 13 -21.03 -11.39 2.16
C GLY A 13 -21.60 -10.61 0.98
N GLY A 14 -20.74 -10.07 0.11
CA GLY A 14 -21.18 -9.33 -1.07
C GLY A 14 -20.10 -9.12 -2.12
N CYS A 15 -19.98 -10.06 -3.06
CA CYS A 15 -19.49 -9.89 -4.43
C CYS A 15 -18.35 -8.88 -4.70
N SER A 16 -17.12 -9.12 -4.22
CA SER A 16 -15.91 -8.74 -4.98
C SER A 16 -14.66 -9.50 -4.48
N PRO A 17 -14.32 -10.67 -5.09
CA PRO A 17 -13.40 -11.64 -4.50
C PRO A 17 -11.88 -11.31 -4.60
N GLY A 18 -11.50 -10.12 -5.06
CA GLY A 18 -10.10 -9.73 -5.32
C GLY A 18 -9.63 -8.48 -4.56
N LEU A 19 -10.37 -8.05 -3.55
CA LEU A 19 -10.14 -6.81 -2.79
C LEU A 19 -9.77 -7.07 -1.33
N VAL A 20 -9.13 -8.19 -1.02
CA VAL A 20 -8.50 -8.39 0.30
C VAL A 20 -7.00 -8.23 0.10
N GLY A 21 -6.43 -7.16 0.66
CA GLY A 21 -5.03 -6.77 0.43
C GLY A 21 -4.84 -5.82 -0.77
N GLY A 22 -3.71 -5.08 -0.76
CA GLY A 22 -3.38 -4.11 -1.80
C GLY A 22 -4.27 -2.87 -1.78
N ILE A 23 -4.93 -2.58 -2.91
CA ILE A 23 -5.75 -1.38 -3.18
C ILE A 23 -6.78 -1.11 -2.07
N SER A 24 -7.44 -2.12 -1.53
CA SER A 24 -8.44 -1.98 -0.47
C SER A 24 -7.85 -1.75 0.92
N ALA A 25 -6.55 -2.04 1.09
CA ALA A 25 -5.83 -1.86 2.34
C ALA A 25 -5.12 -0.50 2.42
N LEU A 26 -5.06 0.25 1.31
CA LEU A 26 -4.50 1.60 1.25
C LEU A 26 -5.56 2.65 1.59
N ASN A 27 -5.14 3.75 2.22
CA ASN A 27 -6.02 4.89 2.44
C ASN A 27 -6.39 5.52 1.09
N PRO A 28 -7.66 5.89 0.82
CA PRO A 28 -8.08 6.51 -0.45
C PRO A 28 -7.20 7.66 -0.94
N GLY A 29 -6.59 8.45 -0.04
CA GLY A 29 -5.65 9.52 -0.41
C GLY A 29 -4.34 9.02 -1.06
N ALA A 30 -3.84 7.86 -0.64
CA ALA A 30 -2.67 7.20 -1.24
C ALA A 30 -3.00 6.47 -2.55
N MET A 31 -4.29 6.32 -2.88
CA MET A 31 -4.77 5.71 -4.11
C MET A 31 -4.95 6.71 -5.26
N THR A 32 -5.04 8.00 -4.93
CA THR A 32 -5.39 9.07 -5.88
C THR A 32 -4.29 9.37 -6.89
N GLU A 33 -3.04 8.95 -6.67
CA GLU A 33 -1.92 9.15 -7.60
C GLU A 33 -2.13 8.52 -9.00
N ALA A 34 -3.15 7.66 -9.17
CA ALA A 34 -3.47 7.05 -10.46
C ALA A 34 -4.73 7.61 -11.16
N ILE A 35 -5.35 8.67 -10.63
CA ILE A 35 -6.56 9.28 -11.22
C ILE A 35 -6.16 10.48 -12.09
N THR A 36 -5.48 10.20 -13.21
CA THR A 36 -5.30 11.19 -14.27
C THR A 36 -6.60 11.33 -15.05
N SER A 37 -7.27 12.47 -14.89
CA SER A 37 -8.33 12.88 -15.82
C SER A 37 -7.70 13.43 -17.11
N ILE A 38 -8.42 13.31 -18.22
CA ILE A 38 -7.93 13.65 -19.54
C ILE A 38 -8.73 14.86 -20.05
N PRO A 39 -8.07 15.99 -20.36
CA PRO A 39 -8.71 17.11 -21.01
C PRO A 39 -9.39 16.68 -22.31
N LEU A 40 -10.60 17.18 -22.57
CA LEU A 40 -11.33 16.84 -23.80
C LEU A 40 -10.52 17.16 -25.06
N ALA A 41 -9.73 18.24 -25.02
CA ALA A 41 -8.88 18.66 -26.14
C ALA A 41 -7.86 17.58 -26.56
N ASP A 42 -7.38 16.76 -25.63
CA ASP A 42 -6.35 15.75 -25.90
C ASP A 42 -6.93 14.59 -26.73
N TYR A 43 -8.22 14.27 -26.56
CA TYR A 43 -8.92 13.30 -27.39
C TYR A 43 -9.04 13.72 -28.87
N PHE A 44 -8.90 15.02 -29.17
CA PHE A 44 -8.95 15.56 -30.53
C PHE A 44 -7.57 15.79 -31.16
N GLN A 45 -6.50 15.30 -30.54
CA GLN A 45 -5.12 15.49 -31.01
C GLN A 45 -4.47 14.16 -31.46
N PRO A 46 -4.81 13.62 -32.65
CA PRO A 46 -4.27 12.34 -33.14
C PRO A 46 -2.75 12.30 -33.27
N LEU A 47 -2.13 13.46 -33.52
CA LEU A 47 -0.68 13.57 -33.69
C LEU A 47 0.10 13.41 -32.37
N GLU A 48 -0.54 13.64 -31.22
CA GLU A 48 0.12 13.51 -29.92
C GLU A 48 0.50 12.06 -29.62
N ARG A 49 -0.26 11.07 -30.11
CA ARG A 49 0.13 9.65 -30.01
C ARG A 49 1.45 9.35 -30.72
N GLY A 50 1.73 10.04 -31.83
CA GLY A 50 2.99 9.89 -32.57
C GLY A 50 4.18 10.60 -31.93
N ARG A 51 3.94 11.60 -31.06
CA ARG A 51 4.97 12.35 -30.32
C ARG A 51 5.27 11.71 -28.96
N ASN A 52 4.22 11.28 -28.28
CA ASN A 52 4.29 10.63 -26.99
C ASN A 52 3.50 9.30 -27.05
N PRO A 53 4.20 8.15 -27.15
CA PRO A 53 3.55 6.85 -27.16
C PRO A 53 2.70 6.58 -25.91
N GLU A 54 3.04 7.17 -24.75
CA GLU A 54 2.30 7.01 -23.48
C GLU A 54 1.05 7.88 -23.38
N SER A 55 0.85 8.83 -24.30
CA SER A 55 -0.37 9.63 -24.32
C SER A 55 -1.59 8.73 -24.43
N ILE A 56 -2.61 8.98 -23.63
CA ILE A 56 -3.81 8.15 -23.65
C ILE A 56 -4.68 8.60 -24.81
N TYR A 57 -4.89 7.71 -25.78
CA TYR A 57 -5.59 8.04 -27.01
C TYR A 57 -6.52 6.90 -27.47
N VAL A 58 -7.81 7.20 -27.58
CA VAL A 58 -8.89 6.27 -28.01
C VAL A 58 -9.10 6.27 -29.52
N GLY A 59 -8.69 7.33 -30.21
CA GLY A 59 -9.03 7.56 -31.62
C GLY A 59 -10.19 8.53 -31.77
N VAL A 60 -9.92 9.73 -32.28
CA VAL A 60 -10.95 10.75 -32.54
C VAL A 60 -11.92 10.24 -33.62
N MET A 61 -11.40 9.52 -34.62
CA MET A 61 -12.22 8.92 -35.66
C MET A 61 -13.10 7.81 -35.10
N LEU A 62 -12.61 7.04 -34.12
CA LEU A 62 -13.43 6.04 -33.45
C LEU A 62 -14.62 6.69 -32.73
N LEU A 63 -14.37 7.76 -31.96
CA LEU A 63 -15.40 8.49 -31.23
C LEU A 63 -16.45 9.11 -32.18
N ILE A 64 -15.99 9.83 -33.21
CA ILE A 64 -16.86 10.49 -34.18
C ILE A 64 -17.68 9.47 -34.97
N LEU A 65 -17.05 8.40 -35.49
CA LEU A 65 -17.76 7.39 -36.28
C LEU A 65 -18.72 6.58 -35.42
N ALA A 66 -18.32 6.16 -34.21
CA ALA A 66 -19.20 5.40 -33.34
C ALA A 66 -20.45 6.21 -32.94
N ALA A 67 -20.28 7.48 -32.54
CA ALA A 67 -21.39 8.37 -32.23
C ALA A 67 -22.23 8.71 -33.48
N GLY A 68 -21.58 9.09 -34.58
CA GLY A 68 -22.25 9.48 -35.83
C GLY A 68 -23.07 8.35 -36.44
N THR A 69 -22.61 7.10 -36.33
CA THR A 69 -23.38 5.94 -36.82
C THR A 69 -24.68 5.70 -36.06
N MET A 70 -24.87 6.29 -34.86
CA MET A 70 -26.15 6.21 -34.14
C MET A 70 -27.29 6.93 -34.86
N LEU A 71 -26.96 7.91 -35.72
CA LEU A 71 -27.92 8.64 -36.53
C LEU A 71 -28.43 7.84 -37.72
N VAL A 72 -27.78 6.72 -38.06
CA VAL A 72 -28.13 5.88 -39.21
C VAL A 72 -28.91 4.65 -38.73
N ARG A 73 -30.19 4.57 -39.11
CA ARG A 73 -31.08 3.46 -38.69
C ARG A 73 -30.65 2.08 -39.21
N ARG A 74 -30.02 2.03 -40.39
CA ARG A 74 -29.61 0.76 -41.01
C ARG A 74 -28.48 0.13 -40.19
N GLY A 75 -28.51 -1.16 -39.91
CA GLY A 75 -27.50 -1.83 -39.06
C GLY A 75 -27.59 -1.46 -37.56
N GLY A 76 -28.52 -0.58 -37.17
CA GLY A 76 -28.85 -0.31 -35.77
C GLY A 76 -29.63 -1.46 -35.17
N ASN A 77 -29.12 -2.00 -34.06
CA ASN A 77 -29.72 -3.06 -33.25
C ASN A 77 -29.57 -2.63 -31.79
N PRO A 78 -30.50 -3.00 -30.88
CA PRO A 78 -30.37 -2.72 -29.44
C PRO A 78 -28.97 -2.97 -28.86
N ILE A 79 -28.30 -4.04 -29.28
CA ILE A 79 -26.94 -4.41 -28.87
C ILE A 79 -25.91 -3.39 -29.37
N THR A 80 -25.96 -2.96 -30.65
CA THR A 80 -24.98 -1.98 -31.15
C THR A 80 -25.19 -0.62 -30.52
N ILE A 81 -26.44 -0.24 -30.23
CA ILE A 81 -26.76 0.97 -29.47
C ILE A 81 -26.21 0.87 -28.04
N ALA A 82 -26.45 -0.24 -27.35
CA ALA A 82 -25.95 -0.47 -25.99
C ALA A 82 -24.42 -0.40 -25.95
N LEU A 83 -23.72 -1.10 -26.85
CA LEU A 83 -22.26 -1.08 -26.93
C LEU A 83 -21.71 0.34 -27.20
N THR A 84 -22.32 1.10 -28.11
CA THR A 84 -21.90 2.49 -28.36
C THR A 84 -22.11 3.36 -27.12
N LEU A 85 -23.27 3.28 -26.47
CA LEU A 85 -23.56 4.08 -25.27
C LEU A 85 -22.64 3.71 -24.11
N THR A 86 -22.41 2.43 -23.85
CA THR A 86 -21.49 1.97 -22.80
C THR A 86 -20.06 2.41 -23.09
N GLY A 87 -19.60 2.31 -24.34
CA GLY A 87 -18.29 2.78 -24.75
C GLY A 87 -18.13 4.30 -24.59
N LEU A 88 -19.11 5.10 -25.03
CA LEU A 88 -19.08 6.56 -24.87
C LEU A 88 -19.11 6.97 -23.40
N LEU A 89 -19.93 6.29 -22.58
CA LEU A 89 -19.97 6.51 -21.14
C LEU A 89 -18.60 6.20 -20.50
N GLY A 90 -18.00 5.06 -20.86
CA GLY A 90 -16.69 4.65 -20.35
C GLY A 90 -15.54 5.60 -20.74
N VAL A 91 -15.60 6.23 -21.92
CA VAL A 91 -14.67 7.31 -22.27
C VAL A 91 -14.99 8.56 -21.47
N SER A 92 -16.27 8.93 -21.33
CA SER A 92 -16.70 10.18 -20.70
C SER A 92 -16.27 10.30 -19.23
N ILE A 93 -16.24 9.21 -18.47
CA ILE A 93 -15.82 9.21 -17.05
C ILE A 93 -14.34 9.58 -16.85
N THR A 94 -13.54 9.57 -17.92
CA THR A 94 -12.14 10.02 -17.88
C THR A 94 -11.97 11.52 -18.09
N LEU A 95 -13.02 12.24 -18.54
CA LEU A 95 -12.96 13.68 -18.79
C LEU A 95 -12.97 14.48 -17.49
N ASP A 96 -12.15 15.52 -17.38
CA ASP A 96 -11.98 16.35 -16.17
C ASP A 96 -13.30 16.68 -15.44
N GLY A 97 -14.29 17.21 -16.16
CA GLY A 97 -15.57 17.62 -15.56
C GLY A 97 -16.46 16.46 -15.09
N ILE A 98 -16.42 15.32 -15.78
CA ILE A 98 -17.23 14.14 -15.42
C ILE A 98 -16.50 13.30 -14.35
N ASN A 99 -15.17 13.30 -14.39
CA ASN A 99 -14.34 12.62 -13.41
C ASN A 99 -14.57 13.18 -12.00
N GLN A 100 -14.77 14.48 -11.86
CA GLN A 100 -15.14 15.10 -10.58
C GLN A 100 -16.45 14.52 -10.02
N LEU A 101 -17.47 14.32 -10.86
CA LEU A 101 -18.72 13.67 -10.45
C LEU A 101 -18.51 12.20 -10.12
N PHE A 102 -17.67 11.50 -10.88
CA PHE A 102 -17.31 10.11 -10.60
C PHE A 102 -16.62 9.95 -9.25
N ASN A 103 -15.73 10.88 -8.89
CA ASN A 103 -15.00 10.85 -7.61
C ASN A 103 -15.90 11.15 -6.39
N GLN A 104 -17.13 11.63 -6.61
CA GLN A 104 -18.13 11.76 -5.55
C GLN A 104 -18.90 10.45 -5.30
N LEU A 105 -18.77 9.46 -6.18
CA LEU A 105 -19.42 8.17 -6.00
C LEU A 105 -18.73 7.35 -4.90
N PRO A 106 -19.50 6.59 -4.11
CA PRO A 106 -18.92 5.64 -3.18
C PRO A 106 -18.07 4.63 -3.96
N MET A 107 -16.93 4.23 -3.39
CA MET A 107 -16.02 3.22 -3.97
C MET A 107 -15.36 3.61 -5.31
N HIS A 108 -15.37 4.88 -5.72
CA HIS A 108 -14.70 5.34 -6.95
C HIS A 108 -13.21 4.96 -7.01
N HIS A 109 -12.53 4.92 -5.86
CA HIS A 109 -11.12 4.53 -5.72
C HIS A 109 -10.83 3.08 -6.14
N LEU A 110 -11.85 2.21 -6.19
CA LEU A 110 -11.72 0.83 -6.69
C LEU A 110 -11.83 0.73 -8.22
N LEU A 111 -12.40 1.75 -8.85
CA LEU A 111 -12.79 1.76 -10.26
C LEU A 111 -12.04 2.88 -10.98
N TRP A 112 -10.77 2.65 -11.33
CA TRP A 112 -9.97 3.67 -11.99
C TRP A 112 -10.46 3.92 -13.42
N PRO A 113 -10.97 5.12 -13.76
CA PRO A 113 -11.58 5.40 -15.06
C PRO A 113 -10.65 5.05 -16.23
N LEU A 114 -9.35 5.31 -16.07
CA LEU A 114 -8.34 5.01 -17.07
C LEU A 114 -8.27 3.52 -17.43
N ARG A 115 -8.46 2.61 -16.47
CA ARG A 115 -8.42 1.15 -16.69
C ARG A 115 -9.61 0.66 -17.52
N PHE A 116 -10.72 1.39 -17.52
CA PHE A 116 -11.90 1.04 -18.33
C PHE A 116 -11.78 1.50 -19.79
N LEU A 117 -10.82 2.36 -20.11
CA LEU A 117 -10.71 2.96 -21.43
C LEU A 117 -10.44 1.93 -22.54
N GLY A 118 -9.67 0.89 -22.24
CA GLY A 118 -9.44 -0.22 -23.17
C GLY A 118 -10.73 -0.98 -23.51
N VAL A 119 -11.55 -1.29 -22.49
CA VAL A 119 -12.86 -1.95 -22.67
C VAL A 119 -13.83 -1.02 -23.38
N ALA A 120 -13.86 0.27 -23.02
CA ALA A 120 -14.70 1.28 -23.66
C ALA A 120 -14.37 1.41 -25.16
N SER A 121 -13.08 1.51 -25.50
CA SER A 121 -12.59 1.56 -26.88
C SER A 121 -12.96 0.30 -27.65
N PHE A 122 -12.81 -0.88 -27.02
CA PHE A 122 -13.21 -2.15 -27.62
C PHE A 122 -14.72 -2.20 -27.91
N MET A 123 -15.57 -1.76 -26.98
CA MET A 123 -17.02 -1.70 -27.18
C MET A 123 -17.41 -0.75 -28.33
N LEU A 124 -16.77 0.42 -28.42
CA LEU A 124 -16.97 1.36 -29.53
C LEU A 124 -16.57 0.75 -30.87
N LEU A 125 -15.39 0.10 -30.92
CA LEU A 125 -14.89 -0.55 -32.12
C LEU A 125 -15.79 -1.70 -32.55
N LEU A 126 -16.20 -2.55 -31.61
CA LEU A 126 -17.10 -3.68 -31.88
C LEU A 126 -18.46 -3.19 -32.39
N ALA A 127 -19.02 -2.14 -31.79
CA ALA A 127 -20.27 -1.54 -32.25
C ALA A 127 -20.15 -0.98 -33.68
N LEU A 128 -19.04 -0.29 -33.97
CA LEU A 128 -18.75 0.29 -35.28
C LEU A 128 -18.60 -0.80 -36.34
N LEU A 129 -17.79 -1.83 -36.08
CA LEU A 129 -17.55 -2.93 -37.02
C LEU A 129 -18.84 -3.69 -37.36
N TRP A 130 -19.70 -3.94 -36.37
CA TRP A 130 -20.97 -4.63 -36.61
C TRP A 130 -21.92 -3.79 -37.48
N ARG A 131 -21.96 -2.47 -37.28
CA ARG A 131 -22.76 -1.56 -38.13
C ARG A 131 -22.20 -1.49 -39.55
N VAL A 132 -20.89 -1.34 -39.68
CA VAL A 132 -20.18 -1.31 -40.98
C VAL A 132 -20.41 -2.61 -41.77
N GLN A 133 -20.44 -3.78 -41.12
CA GLN A 133 -20.76 -5.05 -41.76
C GLN A 133 -22.16 -5.02 -42.42
N GLY A 134 -23.15 -4.41 -41.77
CA GLY A 134 -24.48 -4.22 -42.34
C GLY A 134 -24.51 -3.21 -43.50
N TRP A 135 -23.51 -2.34 -43.61
CA TRP A 135 -23.44 -1.27 -44.61
C TRP A 135 -22.58 -1.60 -45.81
N ARG A 136 -21.73 -2.63 -45.74
CA ARG A 136 -20.76 -2.98 -46.79
C ARG A 136 -21.37 -3.13 -48.19
N HIS A 137 -22.64 -3.55 -48.28
CA HIS A 137 -23.36 -3.70 -49.54
C HIS A 137 -24.18 -2.47 -49.94
N ALA A 138 -24.57 -1.63 -48.98
CA ALA A 138 -25.46 -0.49 -49.21
C ALA A 138 -24.69 0.84 -49.37
N TYR A 139 -23.53 0.97 -48.73
CA TYR A 139 -22.73 2.20 -48.68
C TYR A 139 -21.23 1.90 -48.80
N PRO A 140 -20.77 1.18 -49.84
CA PRO A 140 -19.35 0.80 -49.97
C PRO A 140 -18.41 2.02 -50.04
N LEU A 141 -18.88 3.12 -50.65
CA LEU A 141 -18.15 4.39 -50.76
C LEU A 141 -18.00 5.13 -49.43
N PHE A 142 -18.77 4.77 -48.39
CA PHE A 142 -18.62 5.32 -47.04
C PHE A 142 -17.78 4.41 -46.16
N VAL A 143 -18.00 3.09 -46.27
CA VAL A 143 -17.33 2.09 -45.42
C VAL A 143 -15.82 2.11 -45.60
N LEU A 144 -15.33 2.14 -46.85
CA LEU A 144 -13.90 2.05 -47.12
C LEU A 144 -13.13 3.30 -46.63
N PRO A 145 -13.58 4.55 -46.90
CA PRO A 145 -12.99 5.73 -46.29
C PRO A 145 -13.06 5.76 -44.76
N ALA A 146 -14.17 5.30 -44.16
CA ALA A 146 -14.30 5.28 -42.70
C ALA A 146 -13.27 4.34 -42.03
N LEU A 147 -13.05 3.15 -42.61
CA LEU A 147 -12.02 2.21 -42.14
C LEU A 147 -10.61 2.77 -42.36
N LEU A 148 -10.38 3.45 -43.49
CA LEU A 148 -9.09 4.07 -43.79
C LEU A 148 -8.77 5.23 -42.83
N LEU A 149 -9.75 6.10 -42.54
CA LEU A 149 -9.61 7.17 -41.56
C LEU A 149 -9.35 6.60 -40.16
N LEU A 150 -10.07 5.56 -39.75
CA LEU A 150 -9.84 4.88 -38.47
C LEU A 150 -8.42 4.30 -38.37
N GLY A 151 -7.93 3.69 -39.45
CA GLY A 151 -6.57 3.14 -39.53
C GLY A 151 -5.49 4.23 -39.49
N LEU A 152 -5.67 5.32 -40.25
CA LEU A 152 -4.73 6.45 -40.25
C LEU A 152 -4.68 7.16 -38.90
N ASP A 153 -5.84 7.34 -38.25
CA ASP A 153 -5.97 7.96 -36.94
C ASP A 153 -5.19 7.20 -35.85
N ASN A 154 -5.19 5.87 -35.95
CA ASN A 154 -4.51 4.99 -35.00
C ASN A 154 -3.11 4.56 -35.45
N ALA A 155 -2.62 5.04 -36.60
CA ALA A 155 -1.32 4.62 -37.14
C ALA A 155 -0.15 4.97 -36.19
N GLY A 156 -0.25 6.09 -35.45
CA GLY A 156 0.73 6.46 -34.43
C GLY A 156 0.87 5.43 -33.30
N SER A 157 -0.20 4.69 -32.99
CA SER A 157 -0.19 3.64 -31.97
C SER A 157 0.64 2.41 -32.37
N LEU A 158 1.03 2.26 -33.65
CA LEU A 158 1.90 1.15 -34.08
C LEU A 158 3.27 1.19 -33.40
N GLN A 159 3.72 2.35 -32.93
CA GLN A 159 4.95 2.50 -32.16
C GLN A 159 4.91 1.73 -30.83
N LEU A 160 3.72 1.46 -30.27
CA LEU A 160 3.54 0.67 -29.05
C LEU A 160 3.88 -0.82 -29.20
N VAL A 161 4.00 -1.31 -30.44
CA VAL A 161 4.46 -2.68 -30.71
C VAL A 161 5.95 -2.83 -30.40
N HIS A 162 6.70 -1.71 -30.38
CA HIS A 162 8.11 -1.70 -30.04
C HIS A 162 8.31 -1.26 -28.59
N LEU A 163 9.28 -1.88 -27.91
CA LEU A 163 9.74 -1.39 -26.61
C LEU A 163 10.40 -0.03 -26.80
N ARG A 164 10.24 0.86 -25.82
CA ARG A 164 10.99 2.12 -25.78
C ARG A 164 12.49 1.83 -25.81
N GLU A 165 13.25 2.73 -26.42
CA GLU A 165 14.70 2.70 -26.26
C GLU A 165 15.02 2.84 -24.76
N PRO A 166 15.73 1.87 -24.17
CA PRO A 166 16.06 1.93 -22.76
C PRO A 166 16.99 3.12 -22.48
N ARG A 167 16.72 3.84 -21.39
CA ARG A 167 17.55 4.99 -21.00
C ARG A 167 18.97 4.52 -20.70
N GLN A 168 19.96 5.07 -21.41
CA GLN A 168 21.36 4.64 -21.33
C GLN A 168 21.93 4.72 -19.90
N ASN A 169 21.51 5.71 -19.10
CA ASN A 169 21.94 5.86 -17.71
C ASN A 169 21.43 4.70 -16.81
N ILE A 170 20.20 4.22 -17.04
CA ILE A 170 19.63 3.07 -16.31
C ILE A 170 20.32 1.77 -16.74
N ILE A 171 20.65 1.63 -18.03
CA ILE A 171 21.44 0.48 -18.52
C ILE A 171 22.84 0.48 -17.88
N GLY A 172 23.50 1.65 -17.82
CA GLY A 172 24.80 1.80 -17.17
C GLY A 172 24.77 1.38 -15.70
N ALA A 173 23.75 1.82 -14.96
CA ALA A 173 23.51 1.40 -13.59
C ALA A 173 23.25 -0.12 -13.49
N SER A 174 22.48 -0.69 -14.41
CA SER A 174 22.22 -2.14 -14.47
C SER A 174 23.50 -2.95 -14.69
N HIS A 175 24.41 -2.47 -15.54
CA HIS A 175 25.73 -3.09 -15.70
C HIS A 175 26.62 -2.94 -14.46
N SER A 176 26.46 -1.86 -13.69
CA SER A 176 27.15 -1.72 -12.40
C SER A 176 26.64 -2.76 -11.40
N LEU A 177 25.32 -2.96 -11.32
CA LEU A 177 24.70 -3.99 -10.47
C LEU A 177 25.19 -5.40 -10.84
N ALA A 178 25.24 -5.72 -12.13
CA ALA A 178 25.69 -7.03 -12.62
C ALA A 178 27.14 -7.39 -12.24
N ARG A 179 27.96 -6.39 -11.85
CA ARG A 179 29.37 -6.58 -11.47
C ARG A 179 29.59 -6.65 -9.96
N SER A 180 28.59 -6.28 -9.16
CA SER A 180 28.67 -6.34 -7.69
C SER A 180 27.90 -7.53 -7.14
N THR A 181 28.18 -7.90 -5.89
CA THR A 181 27.46 -8.93 -5.14
C THR A 181 26.33 -8.31 -4.34
N GLY A 182 25.08 -8.66 -4.63
CA GLY A 182 23.93 -8.16 -3.91
C GLY A 182 22.66 -8.93 -4.27
N TRP A 183 21.64 -8.79 -3.43
CA TRP A 183 20.37 -9.50 -3.58
C TRP A 183 19.27 -8.60 -4.13
N ARG A 184 18.94 -7.51 -3.41
CA ARG A 184 17.76 -6.70 -3.71
C ARG A 184 18.13 -5.24 -3.94
N VAL A 185 17.40 -4.61 -4.85
CA VAL A 185 17.52 -3.19 -5.17
C VAL A 185 16.25 -2.42 -4.82
N ALA A 186 16.44 -1.26 -4.21
CA ALA A 186 15.41 -0.27 -3.95
C ALA A 186 15.54 0.90 -4.94
N THR A 187 14.45 1.24 -5.62
CA THR A 187 14.39 2.36 -6.56
C THR A 187 13.66 3.52 -5.88
N LEU A 188 14.41 4.48 -5.34
CA LEU A 188 13.87 5.66 -4.66
C LEU A 188 13.71 6.80 -5.67
N ASP A 189 12.59 6.77 -6.39
CA ASP A 189 12.29 7.71 -7.46
C ASP A 189 10.87 8.30 -7.41
N LEU A 190 10.06 7.90 -6.43
CA LEU A 190 8.63 8.25 -6.33
C LEU A 190 7.90 7.98 -7.67
N SER A 191 8.20 6.83 -8.29
CA SER A 191 7.64 6.37 -9.57
C SER A 191 7.98 7.22 -10.81
N ARG A 192 8.94 8.16 -10.73
CA ARG A 192 9.31 9.06 -11.84
C ARG A 192 9.96 8.36 -13.03
N TRP A 193 10.58 7.20 -12.85
CA TRP A 193 11.19 6.41 -13.94
C TRP A 193 10.26 5.34 -14.50
N GLY A 194 9.05 5.20 -13.97
CA GLY A 194 8.07 4.19 -14.40
C GLY A 194 8.60 2.77 -14.23
N SER A 195 8.26 1.87 -15.15
CA SER A 195 8.62 0.44 -15.07
C SER A 195 10.04 0.11 -15.54
N THR A 196 10.78 1.08 -16.10
CA THR A 196 12.09 0.84 -16.72
C THR A 196 13.13 0.28 -15.74
N PRO A 197 13.33 0.86 -14.53
CA PRO A 197 14.27 0.32 -13.56
C PRO A 197 13.89 -1.10 -13.09
N THR A 198 12.61 -1.33 -12.78
CA THR A 198 12.11 -2.64 -12.34
C THR A 198 12.48 -3.76 -13.33
N TYR A 199 12.37 -3.49 -14.63
CA TYR A 199 12.74 -4.47 -15.65
C TYR A 199 14.27 -4.61 -15.82
N LEU A 200 15.01 -3.50 -15.97
CA LEU A 200 16.43 -3.55 -16.31
C LEU A 200 17.31 -3.99 -15.14
N PHE A 201 17.02 -3.54 -13.92
CA PHE A 201 17.78 -3.96 -12.75
C PHE A 201 17.59 -5.46 -12.44
N SER A 202 16.42 -6.03 -12.77
CA SER A 202 16.19 -7.47 -12.66
C SER A 202 16.86 -8.24 -13.79
N SER A 203 16.56 -7.90 -15.05
CA SER A 203 16.99 -8.67 -16.22
C SER A 203 18.47 -8.52 -16.57
N LEU A 204 19.03 -7.32 -16.40
CA LEU A 204 20.44 -7.05 -16.68
C LEU A 204 21.27 -6.98 -15.40
N GLY A 205 20.72 -6.38 -14.34
CA GLY A 205 21.42 -6.22 -13.06
C GLY A 205 21.39 -7.45 -12.15
N GLY A 206 20.50 -8.42 -12.41
CA GLY A 206 20.38 -9.63 -11.58
C GLY A 206 19.94 -9.34 -10.15
N ARG A 207 19.09 -8.33 -9.94
CA ARG A 207 18.56 -7.95 -8.62
C ARG A 207 17.07 -8.13 -8.51
N GLU A 208 16.63 -8.68 -7.39
CA GLU A 208 15.23 -8.64 -7.01
C GLU A 208 14.81 -7.22 -6.60
N GLN A 209 13.55 -6.87 -6.82
CA GLN A 209 13.05 -5.51 -6.63
C GLN A 209 12.28 -5.37 -5.31
N VAL A 210 12.51 -4.27 -4.60
CA VAL A 210 11.59 -3.81 -3.55
C VAL A 210 10.41 -3.04 -4.14
N PHE A 211 10.69 -2.18 -5.12
CA PHE A 211 9.70 -1.35 -5.78
C PHE A 211 9.27 -1.97 -7.12
N GLY A 212 7.97 -1.99 -7.38
CA GLY A 212 7.40 -2.46 -8.65
C GLY A 212 6.45 -1.44 -9.25
N TRP A 213 6.21 -1.54 -10.56
CA TRP A 213 5.14 -0.79 -11.20
C TRP A 213 3.77 -1.32 -10.72
N ALA A 214 2.83 -0.41 -10.45
CA ALA A 214 1.51 -0.74 -9.92
C ALA A 214 1.55 -1.50 -8.57
N TYR A 215 2.45 -1.10 -7.67
CA TYR A 215 2.63 -1.71 -6.34
C TYR A 215 1.37 -1.74 -5.48
N GLN A 216 0.32 -0.97 -5.82
CA GLN A 216 -0.95 -0.98 -5.09
C GLN A 216 -1.62 -2.36 -5.10
N GLY A 217 -1.28 -3.25 -6.03
CA GLY A 217 -1.75 -4.64 -6.03
C GLY A 217 -0.94 -5.60 -5.16
N ALA A 218 0.23 -5.20 -4.66
CA ALA A 218 1.12 -6.05 -3.89
C ALA A 218 0.66 -6.19 -2.43
N SER A 219 0.97 -7.32 -1.79
CA SER A 219 0.74 -7.47 -0.34
C SER A 219 1.63 -6.54 0.50
N THR A 220 2.80 -6.17 -0.01
CA THR A 220 3.72 -5.18 0.57
C THR A 220 3.37 -3.73 0.20
N ALA A 221 2.20 -3.47 -0.39
CA ALA A 221 1.82 -2.12 -0.84
C ALA A 221 1.89 -1.06 0.26
N ARG A 222 1.51 -1.43 1.50
CA ARG A 222 1.61 -0.54 2.66
C ARG A 222 3.06 -0.19 2.99
N THR A 223 3.95 -1.18 2.96
CA THR A 223 5.39 -0.99 3.19
C THR A 223 5.98 -0.07 2.13
N VAL A 224 5.68 -0.29 0.84
CA VAL A 224 6.16 0.58 -0.25
C VAL A 224 5.62 2.01 -0.12
N ALA A 225 4.33 2.17 0.18
CA ALA A 225 3.74 3.48 0.45
C ALA A 225 4.43 4.17 1.63
N ALA A 226 4.74 3.43 2.70
CA ALA A 226 5.43 3.98 3.86
C ALA A 226 6.87 4.41 3.57
N LEU A 227 7.60 3.70 2.70
CA LEU A 227 8.92 4.13 2.24
C LEU A 227 8.83 5.45 1.45
N ASN A 228 7.85 5.58 0.55
CA ASN A 228 7.62 6.82 -0.20
C ASN A 228 7.27 7.99 0.72
N GLU A 229 6.37 7.77 1.67
CA GLU A 229 5.96 8.78 2.64
C GLU A 229 7.16 9.18 3.54
N ALA A 230 8.00 8.23 3.95
CA ALA A 230 9.21 8.52 4.71
C ALA A 230 10.22 9.38 3.94
N ILE A 231 10.33 9.18 2.61
CA ILE A 231 11.17 10.02 1.74
C ILE A 231 10.64 11.45 1.74
N GLU A 232 9.33 11.63 1.55
CA GLU A 232 8.69 12.94 1.46
C GLU A 232 8.75 13.71 2.79
N MET A 233 8.40 13.03 3.90
CA MET A 233 8.32 13.62 5.23
C MET A 233 9.67 13.71 5.95
N GLY A 234 10.72 13.10 5.40
CA GLY A 234 12.07 13.14 5.97
C GLY A 234 12.31 12.16 7.12
N ASP A 235 11.53 11.09 7.20
CA ASP A 235 11.66 10.01 8.21
C ASP A 235 12.82 9.05 7.86
N ILE A 236 14.04 9.61 7.71
CA ILE A 236 15.20 8.93 7.09
C ILE A 236 15.65 7.69 7.88
N ASN A 237 15.58 7.71 9.21
CA ASN A 237 15.99 6.55 10.01
C ASN A 237 15.05 5.36 9.83
N TYR A 238 13.74 5.61 9.72
CA TYR A 238 12.77 4.58 9.37
C TYR A 238 13.01 4.05 7.95
N LEU A 239 13.26 4.95 6.98
CA LEU A 239 13.55 4.56 5.61
C LEU A 239 14.72 3.57 5.55
N ILE A 240 15.87 3.90 6.15
CA ILE A 240 17.05 3.01 6.08
C ILE A 240 16.81 1.72 6.85
N ASP A 241 16.19 1.78 8.04
CA ASP A 241 15.83 0.59 8.81
C ASP A 241 14.96 -0.39 7.98
N ARG A 242 13.94 0.13 7.29
CA ARG A 242 13.08 -0.70 6.46
C ARG A 242 13.76 -1.19 5.18
N LEU A 243 14.74 -0.48 4.63
CA LEU A 243 15.57 -1.00 3.54
C LEU A 243 16.42 -2.20 4.01
N ASP A 244 17.00 -2.13 5.22
CA ASP A 244 17.71 -3.25 5.83
C ASP A 244 16.76 -4.43 6.09
N LEU A 245 15.56 -4.17 6.64
CA LEU A 245 14.51 -5.18 6.83
C LEU A 245 14.11 -5.89 5.53
N LEU A 246 14.09 -5.14 4.42
CA LEU A 246 13.75 -5.63 3.09
C LEU A 246 14.95 -6.25 2.35
N GLY A 247 16.08 -6.46 3.03
CA GLY A 247 17.25 -7.14 2.49
C GLY A 247 17.92 -6.39 1.33
N VAL A 248 17.88 -5.06 1.35
CA VAL A 248 18.41 -4.21 0.27
C VAL A 248 19.94 -4.08 0.36
N ASP A 249 20.59 -4.34 -0.76
CA ASP A 249 22.03 -4.14 -0.96
C ASP A 249 22.32 -2.99 -1.93
N ASP A 250 21.35 -2.65 -2.77
CA ASP A 250 21.50 -1.64 -3.80
C ASP A 250 20.38 -0.60 -3.71
N VAL A 251 20.72 0.69 -3.78
CA VAL A 251 19.75 1.79 -3.73
C VAL A 251 19.99 2.74 -4.89
N ALA A 252 19.02 2.85 -5.79
CA ALA A 252 19.02 3.84 -6.86
C ALA A 252 18.22 5.07 -6.42
N ILE A 253 18.84 6.26 -6.49
CA ILE A 253 18.24 7.52 -6.05
C ILE A 253 18.06 8.46 -7.22
N HIS A 254 16.86 9.03 -7.34
CA HIS A 254 16.57 10.11 -8.28
C HIS A 254 17.22 11.43 -7.83
N PRO A 255 17.84 12.23 -8.73
CA PRO A 255 18.53 13.48 -8.36
C PRO A 255 17.60 14.49 -7.67
N ASP A 256 16.37 14.61 -8.15
CA ASP A 256 15.34 15.50 -7.61
C ASP A 256 14.50 14.86 -6.48
N LEU A 257 15.02 13.84 -5.78
CA LEU A 257 14.32 13.21 -4.66
C LEU A 257 14.30 14.16 -3.44
N PRO A 258 13.13 14.38 -2.80
CA PRO A 258 13.07 15.07 -1.51
C PRO A 258 14.03 14.44 -0.51
N ASN A 259 14.72 15.27 0.27
CA ASN A 259 15.69 14.82 1.28
C ASN A 259 16.85 13.95 0.72
N GLY A 260 17.05 13.89 -0.61
CA GLY A 260 17.98 12.96 -1.26
C GLY A 260 19.43 13.06 -0.76
N LYS A 261 19.92 14.25 -0.43
CA LYS A 261 21.26 14.44 0.16
C LYS A 261 21.39 13.79 1.54
N ALA A 262 20.39 13.99 2.40
CA ALA A 262 20.38 13.44 3.75
C ALA A 262 20.20 11.91 3.72
N ILE A 263 19.39 11.41 2.78
CA ILE A 263 19.27 9.97 2.51
C ILE A 263 20.63 9.39 2.07
N ALA A 264 21.32 10.01 1.11
CA ALA A 264 22.63 9.56 0.64
C ALA A 264 23.69 9.55 1.77
N GLN A 265 23.69 10.56 2.64
CA GLN A 265 24.57 10.59 3.82
C GLN A 265 24.25 9.46 4.80
N SER A 266 22.95 9.20 5.02
CA SER A 266 22.47 8.14 5.90
C SER A 266 22.79 6.74 5.35
N LEU A 267 22.70 6.55 4.04
CA LEU A 267 23.14 5.33 3.34
C LEU A 267 24.65 5.12 3.49
N ALA A 268 25.46 6.16 3.31
CA ALA A 268 26.90 6.09 3.52
C ALA A 268 27.25 5.68 4.96
N ALA A 269 26.55 6.22 5.96
CA ALA A 269 26.68 5.80 7.35
C ALA A 269 26.23 4.35 7.60
N GLY A 270 25.29 3.84 6.79
CA GLY A 270 24.84 2.44 6.78
C GLY A 270 25.71 1.47 5.97
N GLY A 271 26.89 1.92 5.51
CA GLY A 271 27.87 1.09 4.80
C GLY A 271 27.70 1.03 3.28
N PHE A 272 26.79 1.82 2.70
CA PHE A 272 26.63 1.89 1.25
C PHE A 272 27.67 2.83 0.62
N GLN A 273 28.21 2.42 -0.52
CA GLN A 273 29.14 3.19 -1.33
C GLN A 273 28.51 3.55 -2.67
N GLN A 274 28.73 4.77 -3.14
CA GLN A 274 28.23 5.17 -4.45
C GLN A 274 29.08 4.51 -5.55
N THR A 275 28.49 3.58 -6.31
CA THR A 275 29.17 2.81 -7.37
C THR A 275 28.92 3.37 -8.77
N TYR A 276 27.81 4.08 -8.96
CA TYR A 276 27.47 4.71 -10.22
C TYR A 276 26.82 6.07 -9.99
N SER A 277 27.11 7.03 -10.87
CA SER A 277 26.52 8.36 -10.87
C SER A 277 26.34 8.83 -12.30
N SER A 278 25.18 9.41 -12.58
CA SER A 278 24.87 10.08 -13.83
C SER A 278 24.05 11.34 -13.55
N ALA A 279 23.69 12.07 -14.60
CA ALA A 279 22.75 13.19 -14.47
C ALA A 279 21.32 12.72 -14.09
N GLU A 280 20.98 11.47 -14.36
CA GLU A 280 19.63 10.94 -14.13
C GLU A 280 19.48 10.16 -12.84
N LEU A 281 20.55 9.56 -12.29
CA LEU A 281 20.49 8.73 -11.09
C LEU A 281 21.85 8.57 -10.41
N SER A 282 21.81 8.29 -9.11
CA SER A 282 22.94 7.79 -8.32
C SER A 282 22.64 6.40 -7.78
N LEU A 283 23.60 5.48 -7.90
CA LEU A 283 23.49 4.11 -7.38
C LEU A 283 24.44 3.93 -6.19
N TYR A 284 23.88 3.43 -5.10
CA TYR A 284 24.59 3.11 -3.86
C TYR A 284 24.54 1.61 -3.63
N HIS A 285 25.66 1.02 -3.18
CA HIS A 285 25.85 -0.42 -3.07
C HIS A 285 26.52 -0.79 -1.74
N ARG A 286 26.08 -1.87 -1.11
CA ARG A 286 26.75 -2.54 0.00
C ARG A 286 26.80 -4.04 -0.32
N ASP A 287 27.92 -4.70 -0.04
CA ASP A 287 28.03 -6.14 -0.28
C ASP A 287 27.01 -6.93 0.54
N GLY A 288 26.39 -7.92 -0.09
CA GLY A 288 25.40 -8.76 0.55
C GLY A 288 24.85 -9.87 -0.34
N GLY A 289 23.84 -10.57 0.16
CA GLY A 289 23.20 -11.69 -0.51
C GLY A 289 21.89 -12.10 0.18
N PRO A 290 21.21 -13.15 -0.34
CA PRO A 290 20.00 -13.69 0.28
C PRO A 290 20.18 -13.94 1.77
N ARG A 291 19.28 -13.38 2.59
CA ARG A 291 19.33 -13.47 4.05
C ARG A 291 17.95 -13.42 4.67
N ALA A 292 17.77 -14.14 5.78
CA ALA A 292 16.68 -13.92 6.72
C ALA A 292 17.17 -13.06 7.88
N LEU A 293 16.24 -12.45 8.61
CA LEU A 293 16.53 -11.62 9.76
C LEU A 293 15.88 -12.25 10.99
N ALA A 294 16.61 -12.31 12.10
CA ALA A 294 16.00 -12.66 13.38
C ALA A 294 15.01 -11.56 13.78
N VAL A 295 13.77 -11.93 14.11
CA VAL A 295 12.75 -10.95 14.52
C VAL A 295 13.14 -10.32 15.85
N ASP A 296 13.38 -9.01 15.86
CA ASP A 296 13.54 -8.24 17.09
C ASP A 296 12.21 -8.22 17.87
N ARG A 297 12.28 -8.53 19.16
CA ARG A 297 11.13 -8.57 20.07
C ARG A 297 11.06 -7.35 20.99
N THR A 298 11.62 -6.22 20.56
CA THR A 298 11.56 -4.95 21.29
C THR A 298 10.13 -4.41 21.36
N ALA A 299 9.50 -4.15 20.22
CA ALA A 299 8.16 -3.59 20.19
C ALA A 299 7.35 -4.08 18.97
N ILE A 300 6.06 -4.33 19.19
CA ILE A 300 5.09 -4.59 18.13
C ILE A 300 3.99 -3.53 18.13
N GLY A 301 3.70 -2.97 16.95
CA GLY A 301 2.62 -2.03 16.71
C GLY A 301 1.46 -2.68 15.97
N ILE A 302 0.24 -2.56 16.49
CA ILE A 302 -0.97 -3.11 15.88
C ILE A 302 -1.98 -1.98 15.63
N GLY A 303 -2.52 -1.98 14.41
CA GLY A 303 -3.49 -0.99 13.94
C GLY A 303 -2.90 0.02 12.96
N ASN A 304 -3.78 0.73 12.25
CA ASN A 304 -3.37 1.62 11.15
C ASN A 304 -2.65 2.89 11.65
N GLY A 305 -2.86 3.30 12.91
CA GLY A 305 -2.21 4.45 13.53
C GLY A 305 -0.79 4.16 14.03
N ALA A 306 -0.45 2.88 14.25
CA ALA A 306 0.87 2.48 14.75
C ALA A 306 2.02 2.86 13.80
N GLN A 307 1.74 3.04 12.51
CA GLN A 307 2.69 3.50 11.52
C GLN A 307 3.32 4.87 11.88
N ASN A 308 2.55 5.81 12.45
CA ASN A 308 3.09 7.11 12.89
C ASN A 308 4.18 6.96 13.95
N LEU A 309 4.01 5.99 14.85
CA LEU A 309 5.02 5.68 15.85
C LEU A 309 6.22 4.96 15.24
N ALA A 310 6.02 4.06 14.27
CA ALA A 310 7.13 3.36 13.62
C ALA A 310 8.06 4.33 12.86
N TYR A 311 7.52 5.38 12.24
CA TYR A 311 8.36 6.42 11.61
C TYR A 311 9.28 7.12 12.61
N LEU A 312 8.76 7.44 13.79
CA LEU A 312 9.51 8.09 14.87
C LEU A 312 10.43 7.11 15.63
N PHE A 313 10.03 5.84 15.74
CA PHE A 313 10.68 4.78 16.49
C PHE A 313 10.78 3.51 15.63
N PRO A 314 11.81 3.40 14.76
CA PRO A 314 11.96 2.26 13.84
C PRO A 314 12.02 0.89 14.53
N GLN A 315 12.34 0.86 15.83
CA GLN A 315 12.28 -0.29 16.74
C GLN A 315 10.90 -0.97 16.83
N ILE A 316 9.83 -0.31 16.39
CA ILE A 316 8.48 -0.87 16.34
C ILE A 316 8.33 -1.63 15.02
N ILE A 317 8.15 -2.95 15.10
CA ILE A 317 7.72 -3.78 13.97
C ILE A 317 6.20 -3.77 13.89
N LEU A 318 5.65 -3.55 12.70
CA LEU A 318 4.21 -3.50 12.49
C LEU A 318 3.64 -4.92 12.29
N GLY A 319 2.55 -5.17 12.98
CA GLY A 319 1.72 -6.35 12.76
C GLY A 319 0.94 -6.25 11.44
N THR A 320 0.70 -7.41 10.82
CA THR A 320 0.04 -7.51 9.51
C THR A 320 -1.47 -7.26 9.56
N SER A 321 -2.11 -7.61 10.68
CA SER A 321 -3.54 -7.36 10.90
C SER A 321 -3.76 -6.16 11.82
N ALA A 322 -4.76 -5.33 11.52
CA ALA A 322 -5.23 -4.30 12.43
C ALA A 322 -6.12 -4.85 13.55
N LYS A 323 -6.48 -6.13 13.52
CA LYS A 323 -7.39 -6.77 14.49
C LYS A 323 -6.59 -7.46 15.58
N ILE A 324 -6.66 -6.96 16.81
CA ILE A 324 -5.86 -7.49 17.93
C ILE A 324 -6.24 -8.94 18.28
N ASP A 325 -7.50 -9.34 18.10
CA ASP A 325 -8.03 -10.67 18.41
C ASP A 325 -7.70 -11.76 17.38
N GLU A 326 -6.94 -11.40 16.32
CA GLU A 326 -6.31 -12.32 15.36
C GLU A 326 -4.88 -12.71 15.77
N TYR A 327 -4.31 -12.07 16.79
CA TYR A 327 -2.98 -12.40 17.32
C TYR A 327 -3.08 -13.40 18.46
N ASP A 328 -2.04 -14.21 18.62
CA ASP A 328 -1.93 -15.20 19.68
C ASP A 328 -1.16 -14.64 20.90
N LEU A 329 -1.65 -14.93 22.11
CA LEU A 329 -1.01 -14.54 23.37
C LEU A 329 0.47 -14.94 23.39
N ARG A 330 0.77 -16.21 23.05
CA ARG A 330 2.13 -16.75 23.05
C ARG A 330 3.12 -15.91 22.25
N ASP A 331 2.68 -15.27 21.18
CA ASP A 331 3.53 -14.43 20.34
C ASP A 331 3.63 -13.01 20.86
N LEU A 332 2.52 -12.43 21.34
CA LEU A 332 2.52 -11.10 21.94
C LEU A 332 3.38 -11.03 23.21
N THR A 333 3.40 -12.10 24.03
CA THR A 333 4.23 -12.17 25.25
C THR A 333 5.73 -12.25 24.98
N LYS A 334 6.15 -12.47 23.72
CA LYS A 334 7.57 -12.43 23.35
C LYS A 334 8.10 -10.99 23.31
N TYR A 335 7.22 -9.99 23.14
CA TYR A 335 7.60 -8.58 23.01
C TYR A 335 7.71 -7.88 24.36
N ARG A 336 8.56 -6.84 24.44
CA ARG A 336 8.63 -5.97 25.63
C ARG A 336 7.53 -4.92 25.64
N LEU A 337 7.14 -4.45 24.47
CA LEU A 337 6.14 -3.40 24.27
C LEU A 337 5.10 -3.81 23.22
N LEU A 338 3.83 -3.66 23.57
CA LEU A 338 2.69 -3.71 22.66
C LEU A 338 2.10 -2.30 22.53
N VAL A 339 2.06 -1.80 21.31
CA VAL A 339 1.42 -0.52 20.96
C VAL A 339 0.15 -0.79 20.16
N LEU A 340 -0.97 -0.23 20.59
CA LEU A 340 -2.25 -0.30 19.90
C LEU A 340 -2.66 1.11 19.46
N SER A 341 -2.75 1.39 18.17
CA SER A 341 -3.21 2.69 17.64
C SER A 341 -3.94 2.49 16.31
N GLY A 342 -5.19 2.99 16.21
CA GLY A 342 -6.06 2.72 15.06
C GLY A 342 -6.34 1.23 14.84
N PHE A 343 -6.40 0.48 15.94
CA PHE A 343 -6.66 -0.97 15.95
C PHE A 343 -8.16 -1.27 15.95
N THR A 344 -8.50 -2.51 15.62
CA THR A 344 -9.86 -3.02 15.51
C THR A 344 -9.95 -4.40 16.16
N TRP A 345 -11.14 -5.00 16.16
CA TRP A 345 -11.38 -6.36 16.64
C TRP A 345 -12.59 -6.97 15.91
N ARG A 346 -12.72 -8.30 15.93
CA ARG A 346 -13.97 -9.00 15.58
C ARG A 346 -14.86 -9.12 16.81
N ASP A 347 -14.25 -9.49 17.93
CA ASP A 347 -14.89 -9.59 19.24
C ASP A 347 -14.15 -8.72 20.26
N ARG A 348 -14.85 -7.70 20.80
CA ARG A 348 -14.26 -6.75 21.75
C ARG A 348 -13.86 -7.42 23.05
N GLU A 349 -14.68 -8.33 23.57
CA GLU A 349 -14.44 -8.95 24.87
C GLU A 349 -13.19 -9.84 24.79
N LYS A 350 -13.10 -10.66 23.73
CA LYS A 350 -11.90 -11.45 23.45
C LYS A 350 -10.65 -10.58 23.27
N ALA A 351 -10.76 -9.47 22.55
CA ALA A 351 -9.68 -8.52 22.37
C ALA A 351 -9.21 -7.90 23.70
N GLU A 352 -10.15 -7.45 24.53
CA GLU A 352 -9.86 -6.88 25.84
C GLU A 352 -9.22 -7.91 26.78
N ASP A 353 -9.72 -9.14 26.80
CA ASP A 353 -9.15 -10.20 27.64
C ASP A 353 -7.74 -10.59 27.19
N LEU A 354 -7.49 -10.70 25.88
CA LEU A 354 -6.15 -10.92 25.34
C LEU A 354 -5.18 -9.82 25.81
N VAL A 355 -5.58 -8.54 25.73
CA VAL A 355 -4.72 -7.43 26.15
C VAL A 355 -4.47 -7.44 27.66
N LYS A 356 -5.46 -7.81 28.47
CA LYS A 356 -5.28 -8.00 29.92
C LYS A 356 -4.27 -9.12 30.21
N GLU A 357 -4.36 -10.24 29.49
CA GLU A 357 -3.42 -11.36 29.63
C GLU A 357 -1.99 -10.98 29.20
N VAL A 358 -1.84 -10.25 28.10
CA VAL A 358 -0.55 -9.70 27.64
C VAL A 358 0.06 -8.77 28.69
N MET A 359 -0.76 -7.87 29.24
CA MET A 359 -0.35 -6.97 30.32
C MET A 359 0.06 -7.74 31.58
N ALA A 360 -0.70 -8.77 31.98
CA ALA A 360 -0.39 -9.62 33.13
C ALA A 360 0.88 -10.46 32.94
N ALA A 361 1.26 -10.77 31.70
CA ALA A 361 2.54 -11.39 31.36
C ALA A 361 3.75 -10.45 31.49
N GLY A 362 3.53 -9.17 31.85
CA GLY A 362 4.58 -8.18 32.06
C GLY A 362 4.96 -7.40 30.81
N VAL A 363 4.22 -7.54 29.71
CA VAL A 363 4.40 -6.72 28.51
C VAL A 363 3.88 -5.32 28.79
N ARG A 364 4.67 -4.29 28.44
CA ARG A 364 4.20 -2.91 28.52
C ARG A 364 3.15 -2.68 27.43
N VAL A 365 1.96 -2.21 27.81
CA VAL A 365 0.87 -1.94 26.85
C VAL A 365 0.63 -0.43 26.78
N VAL A 366 0.66 0.14 25.58
CA VAL A 366 0.33 1.55 25.30
C VAL A 366 -0.76 1.60 24.23
N ILE A 367 -1.84 2.32 24.52
CA ILE A 367 -3.07 2.34 23.74
C ILE A 367 -3.41 3.78 23.37
N ASP A 368 -3.57 4.03 22.09
CA ASP A 368 -4.15 5.25 21.54
C ASP A 368 -5.51 4.91 20.94
N LEU A 369 -6.55 5.54 21.47
CA LEU A 369 -7.93 5.30 21.04
C LEU A 369 -8.30 6.02 19.73
N THR A 370 -7.36 6.76 19.14
CA THR A 370 -7.58 7.47 17.87
C THR A 370 -7.83 6.47 16.75
N GLY A 371 -8.92 6.67 16.01
CA GLY A 371 -9.31 5.79 14.89
C GLY A 371 -9.79 4.40 15.32
N VAL A 372 -10.02 4.16 16.61
CA VAL A 372 -10.63 2.92 17.12
C VAL A 372 -12.13 2.90 16.84
N GLN A 373 -12.70 1.72 16.61
CA GLN A 373 -14.14 1.56 16.38
C GLN A 373 -14.98 2.15 17.52
N GLU A 374 -16.00 2.92 17.14
CA GLU A 374 -16.90 3.57 18.09
C GLU A 374 -18.02 2.65 18.55
N ASP A 375 -18.47 2.86 19.78
CA ASP A 375 -19.73 2.28 20.25
C ASP A 375 -20.89 2.72 19.33
N PRO A 376 -21.75 1.80 18.85
CA PRO A 376 -22.81 2.13 17.90
C PRO A 376 -23.81 3.18 18.41
N VAL A 377 -24.04 3.22 19.73
CA VAL A 377 -25.02 4.11 20.36
C VAL A 377 -24.32 5.37 20.85
N ALA A 378 -23.24 5.22 21.64
CA ALA A 378 -22.57 6.37 22.24
C ALA A 378 -21.72 7.18 21.25
N ARG A 379 -21.30 6.59 20.11
CA ARG A 379 -20.42 7.21 19.10
C ARG A 379 -19.09 7.72 19.67
N ILE A 380 -18.57 6.98 20.66
CA ILE A 380 -17.32 7.25 21.35
C ILE A 380 -16.46 5.97 21.30
N PRO A 381 -15.16 6.05 21.00
CA PRO A 381 -14.28 4.89 21.04
C PRO A 381 -14.12 4.41 22.48
N ARG A 382 -14.21 3.09 22.69
CA ARG A 382 -14.11 2.49 24.02
C ARG A 382 -13.37 1.16 23.99
N PHE A 383 -12.41 0.99 24.89
CA PHE A 383 -11.63 -0.24 25.05
C PHE A 383 -11.11 -0.36 26.49
N LEU A 384 -11.17 -1.56 27.07
CA LEU A 384 -10.78 -1.86 28.46
C LEU A 384 -11.46 -0.96 29.50
N GLY A 385 -12.71 -0.56 29.23
CA GLY A 385 -13.47 0.34 30.09
C GLY A 385 -13.08 1.82 30.01
N VAL A 386 -12.03 2.18 29.26
CA VAL A 386 -11.63 3.58 28.97
C VAL A 386 -12.38 4.06 27.73
N TRP A 387 -12.88 5.29 27.74
CA TRP A 387 -13.46 5.93 26.56
C TRP A 387 -12.66 7.16 26.14
N GLY A 388 -12.63 7.43 24.83
CA GLY A 388 -11.95 8.60 24.27
C GLY A 388 -12.91 9.76 24.06
N GLU A 389 -12.99 10.67 25.02
CA GLU A 389 -13.83 11.87 24.93
C GLU A 389 -13.28 12.79 23.84
N ARG A 390 -14.14 13.28 22.95
CA ARG A 390 -13.72 14.12 21.82
C ARG A 390 -13.51 15.55 22.28
N ILE A 391 -12.39 16.14 21.88
CA ILE A 391 -12.05 17.54 22.13
C ILE A 391 -11.60 18.22 20.84
N ILE A 392 -11.76 19.53 20.81
CA ILE A 392 -11.38 20.38 19.68
C ILE A 392 -10.41 21.43 20.19
N LEU A 393 -9.17 21.39 19.72
CA LEU A 393 -8.12 22.33 20.14
C LEU A 393 -7.94 23.43 19.08
N ALA A 394 -7.74 24.65 19.55
CA ALA A 394 -7.39 25.79 18.70
C ALA A 394 -5.93 25.70 18.25
N LYS A 395 -5.52 26.60 17.33
CA LYS A 395 -4.14 26.73 16.81
C LYS A 395 -3.09 27.15 17.87
N GLU A 396 -3.46 27.18 19.14
CA GLU A 396 -2.55 27.57 20.22
C GLU A 396 -1.62 26.42 20.61
N SER A 397 -0.48 26.75 21.20
CA SER A 397 0.43 25.74 21.76
C SER A 397 -0.29 24.94 22.85
N ILE A 398 -0.26 23.61 22.75
CA ILE A 398 -0.82 22.74 23.78
C ILE A 398 0.16 22.69 24.94
N ARG A 399 -0.31 23.03 26.14
CA ARG A 399 0.45 22.88 27.39
C ARG A 399 0.00 21.64 28.12
N ILE A 400 0.92 20.71 28.31
CA ILE A 400 0.71 19.47 29.04
C ILE A 400 1.45 19.58 30.37
N SER A 401 0.74 19.35 31.47
CA SER A 401 1.27 19.35 32.82
C SER A 401 1.47 17.91 33.30
N GLY A 402 2.68 17.59 33.75
CA GLY A 402 2.97 16.40 34.53
C GLY A 402 3.32 16.77 35.97
N SER A 403 3.54 15.76 36.81
CA SER A 403 3.80 15.97 38.25
C SER A 403 5.00 16.88 38.55
N ASN A 404 6.06 16.83 37.71
CA ASN A 404 7.31 17.55 37.93
C ASN A 404 7.75 18.43 36.75
N LYS A 405 7.02 18.41 35.63
CA LYS A 405 7.44 19.05 34.38
C LYS A 405 6.22 19.49 33.57
N THR A 406 6.32 20.64 32.93
CA THR A 406 5.36 21.11 31.92
C THR A 406 5.99 20.97 30.55
N TYR A 407 5.23 20.44 29.60
CA TYR A 407 5.61 20.25 28.21
C TYR A 407 4.81 21.24 27.37
N ALA A 408 5.48 21.96 26.48
CA ALA A 408 4.84 22.88 25.54
C ALA A 408 4.99 22.30 24.13
N LEU A 409 3.89 21.82 23.56
CA LEU A 409 3.87 21.30 22.21
C LEU A 409 3.75 22.44 21.21
N ARG A 410 4.35 22.24 20.04
CA ARG A 410 4.17 23.12 18.88
C ARG A 410 2.70 23.12 18.45
N PRO A 411 2.19 24.27 17.96
CA PRO A 411 0.84 24.35 17.42
C PRO A 411 0.72 23.53 16.13
N PHE A 412 -0.51 23.19 15.75
CA PHE A 412 -0.79 22.52 14.48
C PHE A 412 -0.50 23.44 13.29
N GLU A 413 0.28 22.96 12.32
CA GLU A 413 0.56 23.67 11.08
C GLU A 413 -0.39 23.15 9.99
N GLY A 414 -1.36 23.98 9.59
CA GLY A 414 -2.35 23.69 8.55
C GLY A 414 -3.13 24.97 8.23
N GLU A 415 -3.52 25.17 6.96
CA GLU A 415 -3.95 26.50 6.50
C GLU A 415 -5.17 27.05 7.28
N ASP A 416 -6.15 26.23 7.72
CA ASP A 416 -7.39 26.76 8.35
C ASP A 416 -8.13 25.87 9.39
N GLU A 417 -7.57 24.81 9.98
CA GLU A 417 -8.39 23.87 10.80
C GLU A 417 -8.07 23.79 12.30
N LEU A 418 -9.16 23.67 13.08
CA LEU A 418 -9.18 23.21 14.47
C LEU A 418 -8.67 21.77 14.54
N TRP A 419 -8.01 21.41 15.64
CA TRP A 419 -7.53 20.04 15.84
C TRP A 419 -8.57 19.18 16.56
N TYR A 420 -9.12 18.22 15.83
CA TYR A 420 -10.08 17.26 16.36
C TYR A 420 -9.33 16.05 16.89
N THR A 421 -9.52 15.77 18.18
CA THR A 421 -8.82 14.67 18.83
C THR A 421 -9.61 14.14 20.01
N ILE A 422 -9.01 13.21 20.75
CA ILE A 422 -9.61 12.58 21.91
C ILE A 422 -8.71 12.66 23.14
N THR A 423 -9.34 12.64 24.31
CA THR A 423 -8.69 12.49 25.62
C THR A 423 -9.24 11.23 26.30
N PRO A 424 -8.38 10.35 26.84
CA PRO A 424 -8.81 9.16 27.56
C PRO A 424 -9.47 9.52 28.90
N GLN A 425 -10.57 8.85 29.22
CA GLN A 425 -11.35 9.04 30.44
C GLN A 425 -11.58 7.71 31.16
N ASN A 426 -11.95 7.78 32.45
CA ASN A 426 -12.14 6.60 33.32
C ASN A 426 -10.86 5.78 33.53
N LEU A 427 -9.78 6.50 33.80
CA LEU A 427 -8.47 5.95 34.10
C LEU A 427 -8.35 5.64 35.60
N SER A 428 -7.54 4.66 35.96
CA SER A 428 -7.20 4.39 37.37
C SER A 428 -6.23 5.44 37.94
N GLY A 429 -5.39 6.01 37.08
CA GLY A 429 -4.50 7.10 37.43
C GLY A 429 -4.07 7.92 36.22
N GLU A 430 -3.88 9.22 36.43
CA GLU A 430 -3.45 10.17 35.42
C GLU A 430 -2.00 10.59 35.69
N THR A 431 -1.21 10.78 34.63
CA THR A 431 0.21 11.14 34.73
C THR A 431 0.49 12.47 34.05
N LEU A 432 -0.16 12.72 32.92
CA LEU A 432 -0.10 13.99 32.20
C LEU A 432 -1.52 14.49 31.95
N SER A 433 -1.75 15.77 32.19
CA SER A 433 -3.02 16.46 31.99
C SER A 433 -2.84 17.73 31.18
N MET A 434 -3.94 18.31 30.72
CA MET A 434 -3.98 19.64 30.12
C MET A 434 -5.23 20.38 30.57
N ASN A 435 -5.20 21.72 30.51
CA ASN A 435 -6.41 22.52 30.69
C ASN A 435 -7.17 22.60 29.37
N TYR A 436 -8.44 22.19 29.38
CA TYR A 436 -9.36 22.29 28.28
C TYR A 436 -10.62 23.05 28.72
N LEU A 437 -10.81 24.26 28.19
CA LEU A 437 -11.97 25.13 28.50
C LEU A 437 -12.19 25.38 30.01
N GLY A 438 -11.11 25.45 30.79
CA GLY A 438 -11.17 25.67 32.23
C GLY A 438 -11.16 24.39 33.07
N GLU A 439 -11.39 23.22 32.45
CA GLU A 439 -11.38 21.92 33.11
C GLU A 439 -10.04 21.20 32.88
N GLU A 440 -9.58 20.43 33.86
CA GLU A 440 -8.40 19.58 33.70
C GLU A 440 -8.80 18.26 33.05
N THR A 441 -8.06 17.83 32.03
CA THR A 441 -8.33 16.58 31.29
C THR A 441 -7.06 15.79 31.02
N SER A 442 -7.17 14.46 30.94
CA SER A 442 -6.03 13.58 30.82
C SER A 442 -5.42 13.60 29.41
N VAL A 443 -4.10 13.59 29.33
CA VAL A 443 -3.34 13.37 28.08
C VAL A 443 -2.67 12.01 28.10
N LEU A 444 -2.20 11.58 29.27
CA LEU A 444 -1.64 10.27 29.51
C LEU A 444 -2.07 9.79 30.88
N GLY A 445 -2.58 8.57 30.93
CA GLY A 445 -2.76 7.85 32.18
C GLY A 445 -2.79 6.36 31.96
N TYR A 446 -3.29 5.62 32.95
CA TYR A 446 -3.32 4.17 32.90
C TYR A 446 -4.55 3.61 33.60
N ILE A 447 -4.92 2.40 33.20
CA ILE A 447 -5.70 1.50 34.05
C ILE A 447 -4.74 0.54 34.76
N GLU A 448 -5.12 0.10 35.95
CA GLU A 448 -4.37 -0.90 36.71
C GLU A 448 -5.26 -2.09 37.05
N GLN A 449 -4.80 -3.29 36.70
CA GLN A 449 -5.44 -4.54 37.10
C GLN A 449 -4.40 -5.52 37.63
N GLN A 450 -4.63 -6.03 38.84
CA GLN A 450 -3.74 -6.99 39.51
C GLN A 450 -2.26 -6.54 39.56
N GLY A 451 -2.02 -5.22 39.66
CA GLY A 451 -0.69 -4.62 39.73
C GLY A 451 -0.01 -4.36 38.38
N TYR A 452 -0.66 -4.68 37.26
CA TYR A 452 -0.16 -4.40 35.92
C TYR A 452 -0.91 -3.24 35.27
N LYS A 453 -0.21 -2.47 34.42
CA LYS A 453 -0.71 -1.22 33.85
C LYS A 453 -0.80 -1.27 32.33
N ALA A 454 -1.92 -0.79 31.80
CA ALA A 454 -2.07 -0.43 30.39
C ALA A 454 -2.23 1.09 30.29
N TRP A 455 -1.35 1.71 29.52
CA TRP A 455 -1.26 3.17 29.37
C TRP A 455 -2.15 3.63 28.22
N PHE A 456 -2.84 4.75 28.42
CA PHE A 456 -3.70 5.37 27.42
C PHE A 456 -3.17 6.74 27.05
N LEU A 457 -2.94 6.94 25.75
CA LEU A 457 -2.42 8.16 25.16
C LEU A 457 -3.54 8.91 24.43
N GLY A 458 -3.68 10.20 24.75
CA GLY A 458 -4.60 11.11 24.09
C GLY A 458 -3.96 12.00 23.03
N LEU A 459 -4.75 12.96 22.55
CA LEU A 459 -4.39 14.03 21.63
C LEU A 459 -3.99 13.60 20.22
N ASN A 460 -4.04 12.30 19.88
CA ASN A 460 -3.44 11.77 18.66
C ASN A 460 -1.99 12.24 18.55
N LEU A 461 -1.30 12.18 19.69
CA LEU A 461 0.05 12.69 19.87
C LEU A 461 1.07 12.09 18.88
N PRO A 462 1.02 10.79 18.52
CA PRO A 462 1.92 10.22 17.51
C PRO A 462 1.88 10.95 16.17
N TYR A 463 0.67 11.24 15.67
CA TYR A 463 0.52 11.94 14.41
C TYR A 463 1.03 13.38 14.52
N LEU A 464 0.70 14.09 15.61
CA LEU A 464 1.19 15.46 15.85
C LEU A 464 2.73 15.52 15.90
N ALA A 465 3.34 14.61 16.66
CA ALA A 465 4.78 14.55 16.84
C ALA A 465 5.51 14.39 15.50
N ARG A 466 4.96 13.54 14.62
CA ARG A 466 5.49 13.31 13.28
C ARG A 466 5.22 14.47 12.32
N LEU A 467 3.99 14.98 12.28
CA LEU A 467 3.58 16.03 11.33
C LEU A 467 4.48 17.26 11.41
N ASN A 468 4.78 17.72 12.64
CA ASN A 468 5.53 18.95 12.87
C ASN A 468 6.98 18.72 13.33
N HIS A 469 7.42 17.45 13.35
CA HIS A 469 8.71 17.03 13.91
C HIS A 469 8.99 17.72 15.26
N ASP A 470 8.01 17.68 16.17
CA ASP A 470 8.08 18.38 17.46
C ASP A 470 8.95 17.58 18.44
N PRO A 471 10.16 18.08 18.81
CA PRO A 471 11.06 17.36 19.70
C PRO A 471 10.44 17.10 21.08
N THR A 472 9.58 18.00 21.58
CA THR A 472 8.95 17.82 22.89
C THR A 472 7.94 16.69 22.87
N ALA A 473 7.17 16.59 21.79
CA ALA A 473 6.21 15.51 21.59
C ALA A 473 6.95 14.17 21.40
N ILE A 474 8.04 14.16 20.63
CA ILE A 474 8.89 12.98 20.40
C ILE A 474 9.52 12.50 21.71
N ASP A 475 10.08 13.39 22.52
CA ASP A 475 10.68 13.05 23.82
C ASP A 475 9.63 12.48 24.80
N LEU A 476 8.44 13.07 24.84
CA LEU A 476 7.33 12.56 25.65
C LEU A 476 6.94 11.15 25.20
N LEU A 477 6.81 10.92 23.88
CA LEU A 477 6.56 9.58 23.34
C LEU A 477 7.69 8.60 23.68
N ALA A 478 8.94 9.04 23.65
CA ALA A 478 10.09 8.23 24.03
C ALA A 478 10.01 7.80 25.51
N GLU A 479 9.66 8.73 26.40
CA GLU A 479 9.43 8.44 27.83
C GLU A 479 8.29 7.43 28.02
N VAL A 480 7.18 7.58 27.29
CA VAL A 480 6.01 6.70 27.38
C VAL A 480 6.29 5.30 26.84
N LEU A 481 6.93 5.21 25.68
CA LEU A 481 7.22 3.96 24.99
C LEU A 481 8.46 3.26 25.55
N GLN A 482 9.35 4.00 26.22
CA GLN A 482 10.67 3.54 26.65
C GLN A 482 11.52 3.08 25.45
N LEU A 483 11.45 3.83 24.36
CA LEU A 483 12.19 3.61 23.12
C LEU A 483 13.02 4.84 22.77
N GLU A 484 14.12 4.64 22.05
CA GLU A 484 14.98 5.73 21.61
C GLU A 484 14.49 6.28 20.25
N PRO A 485 14.17 7.58 20.13
CA PRO A 485 13.73 8.17 18.88
C PRO A 485 14.74 7.96 17.75
N GLY A 486 14.26 7.56 16.58
CA GLY A 486 15.09 7.36 15.39
C GLY A 486 16.08 6.20 15.47
N ARG A 487 16.10 5.42 16.56
CA ARG A 487 16.98 4.25 16.66
C ARG A 487 16.55 3.18 15.67
N ARG A 488 17.47 2.82 14.78
CA ARG A 488 17.35 1.68 13.87
C ARG A 488 17.55 0.38 14.63
N GLN A 489 16.94 -0.68 14.15
CA GLN A 489 17.18 -2.03 14.64
C GLN A 489 18.52 -2.55 14.11
N ASP A 490 19.18 -3.34 14.94
CA ASP A 490 20.39 -4.06 14.57
C ASP A 490 20.00 -5.50 14.20
N TYR A 491 19.51 -5.67 12.97
CA TYR A 491 18.98 -6.95 12.53
C TYR A 491 20.11 -7.98 12.43
N ARG A 492 20.00 -9.04 13.24
CA ARG A 492 20.88 -10.19 13.09
C ARG A 492 20.50 -10.94 11.82
N SER A 493 21.39 -10.90 10.83
CA SER A 493 21.21 -11.57 9.54
C SER A 493 21.64 -13.04 9.59
N ILE A 494 20.81 -13.92 9.05
CA ILE A 494 21.10 -15.34 8.82
C ILE A 494 21.23 -15.52 7.30
N PRO A 495 22.41 -15.87 6.76
CA PRO A 495 22.58 -16.13 5.34
C PRO A 495 21.66 -17.26 4.85
N LEU A 496 21.09 -17.06 3.66
CA LEU A 496 20.32 -18.10 2.96
C LEU A 496 21.16 -18.67 1.83
N THR A 497 21.56 -19.94 1.98
CA THR A 497 22.31 -20.68 0.95
C THR A 497 21.36 -21.36 -0.01
N ASP A 498 21.84 -21.70 -1.21
CA ASP A 498 21.07 -22.36 -2.27
C ASP A 498 19.70 -21.72 -2.55
N TYR A 499 19.66 -20.39 -2.44
CA TYR A 499 18.47 -19.59 -2.67
C TYR A 499 18.03 -19.66 -4.14
N GLN A 500 16.78 -20.05 -4.34
CA GLN A 500 16.12 -20.17 -5.64
C GLN A 500 14.75 -19.52 -5.54
N ALA A 501 14.43 -18.69 -6.53
CA ALA A 501 13.13 -18.07 -6.70
C ALA A 501 12.59 -18.40 -8.08
N ASP A 502 11.38 -18.94 -8.15
CA ASP A 502 10.71 -19.31 -9.40
C ASP A 502 9.22 -18.95 -9.36
N GLN A 503 8.43 -19.49 -10.29
CA GLN A 503 6.99 -19.22 -10.39
C GLN A 503 6.17 -19.96 -9.32
N ASP A 504 6.71 -21.03 -8.75
CA ASP A 504 6.05 -21.90 -7.78
C ASP A 504 6.39 -21.51 -6.33
N GLY A 505 7.46 -20.75 -6.13
CA GLY A 505 7.78 -20.10 -4.87
C GLY A 505 9.27 -19.87 -4.66
N TYR A 506 9.71 -20.09 -3.42
CA TYR A 506 11.09 -19.87 -2.98
C TYR A 506 11.62 -21.11 -2.27
N ARG A 507 12.88 -21.48 -2.53
CA ARG A 507 13.62 -22.52 -1.82
C ARG A 507 14.95 -21.96 -1.35
N PHE A 508 15.35 -22.28 -0.12
CA PHE A 508 16.66 -21.92 0.42
C PHE A 508 17.04 -22.82 1.58
N GLU A 509 18.29 -22.73 2.01
CA GLU A 509 18.84 -23.42 3.16
C GLU A 509 19.37 -22.40 4.17
N TYR A 510 19.30 -22.73 5.46
CA TYR A 510 19.86 -21.90 6.52
C TYR A 510 20.55 -22.78 7.57
N GLN A 511 21.47 -22.17 8.31
CA GLN A 511 22.13 -22.77 9.47
C GLN A 511 22.09 -21.82 10.67
N MET A 512 21.71 -22.34 11.85
CA MET A 512 21.70 -21.57 13.10
C MET A 512 21.92 -22.46 14.33
N ASP A 513 22.46 -21.86 15.39
CA ASP A 513 22.79 -22.58 16.64
C ASP A 513 21.61 -22.71 17.61
N ALA A 514 20.61 -21.84 17.50
CA ALA A 514 19.48 -21.76 18.42
C ALA A 514 18.17 -21.51 17.66
N PRO A 515 17.03 -22.08 18.12
CA PRO A 515 15.76 -21.91 17.45
C PRO A 515 15.25 -20.47 17.63
N GLU A 516 14.85 -19.84 16.52
CA GLU A 516 14.42 -18.44 16.51
C GLU A 516 13.30 -18.20 15.48
N THR A 517 12.60 -17.08 15.58
CA THR A 517 11.69 -16.66 14.52
C THR A 517 12.47 -15.91 13.46
N LEU A 518 12.50 -16.45 12.25
CA LEU A 518 13.09 -15.81 11.09
C LEU A 518 12.04 -15.04 10.31
N LEU A 519 12.37 -13.81 9.94
CA LEU A 519 11.67 -12.99 8.97
C LEU A 519 12.46 -13.03 7.67
N VAL A 520 11.83 -13.50 6.60
CA VAL A 520 12.43 -13.49 5.27
C VAL A 520 11.89 -12.28 4.52
N PRO A 521 12.72 -11.49 3.82
CA PRO A 521 12.30 -10.38 2.95
C PRO A 521 11.45 -10.78 1.72
N LEU A 522 10.48 -11.66 1.91
CA LEU A 522 9.55 -12.17 0.93
C LEU A 522 8.14 -11.73 1.30
N ALA A 523 7.37 -11.31 0.30
CA ALA A 523 6.01 -10.85 0.51
C ALA A 523 5.12 -11.99 1.04
N TYR A 524 4.40 -11.73 2.13
CA TYR A 524 3.38 -12.66 2.62
C TYR A 524 2.12 -12.56 1.77
N HIS A 525 1.51 -13.70 1.47
CA HIS A 525 0.28 -13.78 0.69
C HIS A 525 -0.70 -14.75 1.36
N ASP A 526 -1.99 -14.48 1.21
CA ASP A 526 -3.02 -15.41 1.67
C ASP A 526 -2.93 -16.74 0.92
N GLY A 527 -2.79 -17.84 1.65
CA GLY A 527 -2.55 -19.17 1.09
C GLY A 527 -1.08 -19.52 0.91
N ALA A 528 -0.16 -18.65 1.33
CA ALA A 528 1.24 -19.03 1.50
C ALA A 528 1.36 -20.08 2.62
N TYR A 529 2.24 -21.06 2.42
CA TYR A 529 2.65 -22.00 3.43
C TYR A 529 4.16 -22.19 3.37
N VAL A 530 4.74 -22.55 4.51
CA VAL A 530 6.17 -22.82 4.64
C VAL A 530 6.36 -24.28 5.00
N THR A 531 7.33 -24.94 4.38
CA THR A 531 7.78 -26.26 4.79
C THR A 531 9.24 -26.21 5.18
N ILE A 532 9.59 -26.92 6.26
CA ILE A 532 10.94 -27.07 6.78
C ILE A 532 11.25 -28.56 6.74
N ASP A 533 12.24 -28.95 5.93
CA ASP A 533 12.56 -30.36 5.62
C ASP A 533 11.33 -31.19 5.18
N GLY A 534 10.44 -30.56 4.42
CA GLY A 534 9.21 -31.17 3.91
C GLY A 534 8.05 -31.26 4.92
N LEU A 535 8.22 -30.78 6.15
CA LEU A 535 7.17 -30.70 7.16
C LEU A 535 6.58 -29.28 7.21
N GLU A 536 5.26 -29.17 7.31
CA GLU A 536 4.58 -27.87 7.38
C GLU A 536 4.97 -27.13 8.66
N GLY A 537 5.48 -25.90 8.49
CA GLY A 537 5.88 -25.01 9.58
C GLY A 537 4.79 -23.98 9.91
N ARG A 538 4.83 -23.43 11.13
CA ARG A 538 3.94 -22.34 11.53
C ARG A 538 4.36 -21.04 10.85
N LEU A 539 3.57 -20.61 9.87
CA LEU A 539 3.76 -19.34 9.18
C LEU A 539 3.11 -18.19 9.96
N GLN A 540 3.82 -17.07 10.04
CA GLN A 540 3.40 -15.80 10.60
C GLN A 540 3.72 -14.68 9.59
N SER A 541 3.23 -13.47 9.86
CA SER A 541 3.61 -12.31 9.06
C SER A 541 3.79 -11.05 9.90
N PHE A 542 4.91 -10.38 9.67
CA PHE A 542 5.23 -9.06 10.21
C PHE A 542 5.60 -8.15 9.06
N GLU A 543 5.17 -6.89 9.06
CA GLU A 543 5.47 -5.93 7.99
C GLU A 543 5.03 -6.43 6.58
N HIS A 544 4.01 -7.30 6.53
CA HIS A 544 3.58 -8.03 5.33
C HIS A 544 4.66 -8.91 4.69
N LEU A 545 5.65 -9.33 5.48
CA LEU A 545 6.71 -10.26 5.09
C LEU A 545 6.48 -11.65 5.71
N VAL A 546 7.08 -12.67 5.12
CA VAL A 546 7.04 -14.07 5.56
C VAL A 546 7.86 -14.25 6.83
N ALA A 547 7.26 -14.76 7.90
CA ALA A 547 7.97 -15.13 9.12
C ALA A 547 7.63 -16.57 9.55
N PHE A 548 8.59 -17.30 10.12
CA PHE A 548 8.35 -18.66 10.62
C PHE A 548 9.21 -19.01 11.82
N GLU A 549 8.76 -19.97 12.64
CA GLU A 549 9.57 -20.54 13.73
C GLU A 549 10.62 -21.49 13.13
N ALA A 550 11.88 -21.07 13.12
CA ALA A 550 13.01 -21.81 12.57
C ALA A 550 13.70 -22.65 13.66
N PRO A 551 13.77 -23.98 13.53
CA PRO A 551 14.56 -24.83 14.42
C PRO A 551 16.08 -24.59 14.27
N ALA A 552 16.82 -24.92 15.33
CA ALA A 552 18.28 -24.95 15.33
C ALA A 552 18.82 -26.11 14.49
N GLY A 553 19.93 -25.87 13.80
CA GLY A 553 20.55 -26.82 12.87
C GLY A 553 20.61 -26.27 11.47
N GLU A 554 20.85 -27.19 10.53
CA GLU A 554 20.85 -26.94 9.09
C GLU A 554 19.54 -27.50 8.52
N HIS A 555 18.78 -26.65 7.82
CA HIS A 555 17.44 -26.99 7.36
C HIS A 555 17.19 -26.44 5.95
N THR A 556 16.43 -27.19 5.15
CA THR A 556 15.89 -26.72 3.88
C THR A 556 14.50 -26.15 4.08
N VAL A 557 14.25 -24.95 3.55
CA VAL A 557 12.96 -24.27 3.63
C VAL A 557 12.40 -24.06 2.23
N GLU A 558 11.11 -24.32 2.08
CA GLU A 558 10.35 -23.94 0.90
C GLU A 558 9.16 -23.09 1.30
N VAL A 559 8.99 -21.96 0.62
CA VAL A 559 7.83 -21.07 0.75
C VAL A 559 7.04 -21.14 -0.55
N ARG A 560 5.82 -21.64 -0.48
CA ARG A 560 4.97 -21.88 -1.66
C ARG A 560 3.59 -21.26 -1.49
N LEU A 561 2.89 -21.07 -2.61
CA LEU A 561 1.54 -20.53 -2.67
C LEU A 561 0.55 -21.63 -3.03
N ALA A 562 -0.44 -21.87 -2.16
CA ALA A 562 -1.57 -22.70 -2.51
C ALA A 562 -2.63 -21.86 -3.26
N PRO A 563 -3.28 -22.41 -4.30
CA PRO A 563 -4.41 -21.73 -4.94
C PRO A 563 -5.49 -21.44 -3.91
N SER A 564 -5.83 -20.17 -3.73
CA SER A 564 -6.88 -19.79 -2.78
C SER A 564 -8.25 -20.32 -3.24
N ARG A 565 -9.20 -20.47 -2.29
CA ARG A 565 -10.59 -20.85 -2.59
C ARG A 565 -11.24 -19.95 -3.65
N TYR A 566 -10.77 -18.72 -3.76
CA TYR A 566 -11.21 -17.75 -4.77
C TYR A 566 -10.71 -18.08 -6.17
N HIS A 567 -9.46 -18.55 -6.32
CA HIS A 567 -8.94 -18.98 -7.62
C HIS A 567 -9.79 -20.14 -8.18
N MET A 568 -10.12 -21.11 -7.33
CA MET A 568 -11.01 -22.21 -7.71
C MET A 568 -12.40 -21.72 -8.14
N SER A 569 -12.95 -20.73 -7.43
CA SER A 569 -14.26 -20.14 -7.77
C SER A 569 -14.21 -19.38 -9.09
N GLY A 570 -13.13 -18.62 -9.34
CA GLY A 570 -12.88 -17.93 -10.60
C GLY A 570 -12.80 -18.88 -11.79
N TRP A 571 -12.05 -19.98 -11.65
CA TRP A 571 -12.01 -21.04 -12.67
C TRP A 571 -13.38 -21.65 -12.93
N GLY A 572 -14.18 -21.87 -11.88
CA GLY A 572 -15.57 -22.34 -12.01
C GLY A 572 -16.45 -21.37 -12.81
N ILE A 573 -16.38 -20.07 -12.53
CA ILE A 573 -17.14 -19.03 -13.24
C ILE A 573 -16.69 -18.92 -14.71
N CYS A 574 -15.39 -18.96 -14.97
CA CYS A 574 -14.86 -18.95 -16.33
C CYS A 574 -15.33 -20.17 -17.12
N GLY A 575 -15.26 -21.37 -16.52
CA GLY A 575 -15.76 -22.61 -17.11
C GLY A 575 -17.26 -22.55 -17.42
N LEU A 576 -18.07 -22.05 -16.48
CA LEU A 576 -19.50 -21.87 -16.67
C LEU A 576 -19.82 -20.85 -17.78
N SER A 577 -19.10 -19.73 -17.80
CA SER A 577 -19.27 -18.68 -18.81
C SER A 577 -18.93 -19.21 -20.21
N LEU A 578 -17.84 -19.97 -20.33
CA LEU A 578 -17.46 -20.62 -21.58
C LEU A 578 -18.52 -21.64 -22.02
N ALA A 579 -19.05 -22.44 -21.09
CA ALA A 579 -20.11 -23.40 -21.38
C ALA A 579 -21.39 -22.70 -21.87
N ILE A 580 -21.79 -21.59 -21.24
CA ILE A 580 -22.96 -20.79 -21.67
C ILE A 580 -22.71 -20.20 -23.07
N LEU A 581 -21.52 -19.66 -23.34
CA LEU A 581 -21.16 -19.12 -24.65
C LEU A 581 -21.23 -20.21 -25.73
N LEU A 582 -20.63 -21.37 -25.49
CA LEU A 582 -20.68 -22.52 -26.40
C LEU A 582 -22.12 -22.99 -26.63
N PHE A 583 -22.93 -23.12 -25.58
CA PHE A 583 -24.32 -23.52 -25.68
C PHE A 583 -25.17 -22.52 -26.48
N SER A 584 -24.98 -21.22 -26.24
CA SER A 584 -25.66 -20.15 -26.98
C SER A 584 -25.27 -20.11 -28.47
N HIS A 585 -24.01 -20.42 -28.79
CA HIS A 585 -23.53 -20.51 -30.17
C HIS A 585 -24.11 -21.72 -30.90
N VAL A 586 -24.20 -22.88 -30.23
CA VAL A 586 -24.83 -24.09 -30.78
C VAL A 586 -26.33 -23.86 -31.01
N ARG A 587 -27.01 -23.14 -30.10
CA ARG A 587 -28.43 -22.79 -30.25
C ARG A 587 -28.72 -21.80 -31.37
N ARG A 588 -27.76 -20.96 -31.78
CA ARG A 588 -27.91 -20.04 -32.92
C ARG A 588 -27.68 -20.68 -34.28
N LYS A 589 -27.05 -21.87 -34.32
CA LYS A 589 -26.81 -22.64 -35.56
C LYS A 589 -27.91 -23.68 -35.84
N ARG A 590 -28.82 -23.89 -34.90
CA ARG A 590 -30.11 -24.56 -35.11
C ARG A 590 -31.18 -23.50 -35.28
#